data_AF-A0AA86NI77-F1
#
_entry.id   AF-A0AA86NI77-F1
#
_cell.length_a   1.000
_cell.length_b   1.000
_cell.length_c   1.000
_cell.angle_alpha   90.00
_cell.angle_beta   90.00
_cell.angle_gamma   90.00
#
_symmetry.space_group_name_H-M   'P 1'
#
loop_
_entity.id
_entity.type
_entity.pdbx_description
1 polymer ?
#
loop_
_entity_poly.entity_id
_entity_poly.type
_entity_poly.pdbx_seq_one_letter_code
_entity_poly.pdbx_strand_id
1 'polypeptide(L)'
;MGEILTLMIRQKLLEPIDDMNIHNYKQVSKQLIGGSFSDISQYQKEFNYVPRKDVSFDRVLFADFETFTGEDHIDDTTNEVQRISTAHEPFMLCYTEDGENVTTARSIHYLIRYLDKHHGSYDSSTPKQSVLIYFHNLSYDCKFILSTKYAISDVIQQGTKQLAFTIYRKGYSIVFRDSYRLFSPDASISKLPSMFFSIEDQQKYYKELFPYDYYTKLRYLKNLGDINDALKYLPTGTTREDFTKAINRAEALLDDNTFDMHQYCKFYCEQDVKILAKAVMIFRNNLRQQYEPLNIQLDLYNYLTISSLAMDVQYKLGCFNGCYKVSGLLRHFLQQFVIGGRCMTQSNRRVLKTEPNTQIVDFDAVSLYPSAMRVMYYPTGPASSLNADQIAFYNNPSNLFNITLEQDSPDQKTLYLEVNNSFQDNFHQQAQLMMMVSDSSQITLMSQSHTSMTKCLSKTLQSSNILNIKLYLEFISNNVIIQLEMLFNKCSINVQSSRSKRTQPKLYTSSCSIVLMVK
;
A
#
# COMPACT_ATOMS: atom_id res chain seq x y z
N MET A 1 -29.38 14.73 -24.06
CA MET A 1 -28.54 15.22 -22.95
C MET A 1 -29.30 15.28 -21.62
N GLY A 2 -30.46 15.94 -21.53
CA GLY A 2 -31.23 16.06 -20.27
C GLY A 2 -31.68 14.73 -19.65
N GLU A 3 -32.14 13.76 -20.45
CA GLU A 3 -32.59 12.46 -19.92
C GLU A 3 -31.45 11.57 -19.42
N ILE A 4 -30.30 11.61 -20.10
CA ILE A 4 -29.10 10.86 -19.72
C ILE A 4 -28.51 11.40 -18.42
N LEU A 5 -28.40 12.72 -18.28
CA LEU A 5 -27.94 13.35 -17.05
C LEU A 5 -28.90 13.05 -15.88
N THR A 6 -30.21 13.07 -16.13
CA THR A 6 -31.24 12.71 -15.14
C THR A 6 -31.14 11.23 -14.73
N LEU A 7 -30.83 10.32 -15.66
CA LEU A 7 -30.57 8.90 -15.39
C LEU A 7 -29.29 8.69 -14.58
N MET A 8 -28.21 9.39 -14.92
CA MET A 8 -26.92 9.31 -14.20
C MET A 8 -27.02 9.81 -12.76
N ILE A 9 -27.79 10.87 -12.54
CA ILE A 9 -28.09 11.41 -11.19
C ILE A 9 -29.01 10.45 -10.42
N ARG A 10 -30.08 9.93 -11.04
CA ARG A 10 -31.00 8.97 -10.38
C ARG A 10 -30.33 7.64 -10.00
N GLN A 11 -29.32 7.22 -10.76
CA GLN A 11 -28.61 5.95 -10.55
C GLN A 11 -27.29 6.09 -9.78
N LYS A 12 -26.98 7.27 -9.24
CA LYS A 12 -25.75 7.56 -8.46
C LYS A 12 -24.43 7.26 -9.19
N LEU A 13 -24.42 7.31 -10.53
CA LEU A 13 -23.25 6.98 -11.36
C LEU A 13 -22.11 8.00 -11.29
N LEU A 14 -22.37 9.17 -10.70
CA LEU A 14 -21.37 10.22 -10.43
C LEU A 14 -20.74 10.09 -9.03
N GLU A 15 -21.22 9.17 -8.19
CA GLU A 15 -20.68 8.90 -6.86
C GLU A 15 -19.56 7.82 -6.90
N PRO A 16 -18.67 7.78 -5.90
CA PRO A 16 -17.68 6.71 -5.76
C PRO A 16 -18.37 5.33 -5.72
N ILE A 17 -17.81 4.36 -6.46
CA ILE A 17 -18.37 3.01 -6.54
C ILE A 17 -18.20 2.31 -5.18
N ASP A 18 -19.31 1.84 -4.61
CA ASP A 18 -19.36 0.92 -3.48
C ASP A 18 -20.01 -0.42 -3.89
N ASP A 19 -19.96 -1.42 -2.99
CA ASP A 19 -20.46 -2.78 -3.25
C ASP A 19 -21.96 -2.82 -3.60
N MET A 20 -22.72 -1.79 -3.21
CA MET A 20 -24.16 -1.67 -3.46
C MET A 20 -24.49 -1.21 -4.88
N ASN A 21 -23.60 -0.47 -5.54
CA ASN A 21 -23.84 0.13 -6.87
C ASN A 21 -23.21 -0.63 -8.04
N ILE A 22 -22.46 -1.70 -7.78
CA ILE A 22 -21.77 -2.51 -8.81
C ILE A 22 -22.73 -3.12 -9.84
N HIS A 23 -23.94 -3.53 -9.42
CA HIS A 23 -24.90 -4.20 -10.30
C HIS A 23 -25.56 -3.20 -11.29
N ASN A 24 -25.90 -2.01 -10.79
CA ASN A 24 -26.41 -0.90 -11.61
C ASN A 24 -25.34 -0.42 -12.60
N TYR A 25 -24.07 -0.33 -12.17
CA TYR A 25 -22.95 0.03 -13.05
C TYR A 25 -22.76 -0.98 -14.19
N LYS A 26 -22.91 -2.29 -13.92
CA LYS A 26 -22.81 -3.36 -14.95
C LYS A 26 -24.00 -3.40 -15.91
N GLN A 27 -25.22 -3.10 -15.46
CA GLN A 27 -26.38 -3.01 -16.35
C GLN A 27 -26.33 -1.76 -17.24
N VAL A 28 -25.95 -0.61 -16.67
CA VAL A 28 -25.81 0.64 -17.43
C VAL A 28 -24.58 0.59 -18.35
N SER A 29 -23.47 -0.07 -17.97
CA SER A 29 -22.35 -0.28 -18.89
C SER A 29 -22.76 -1.14 -20.10
N LYS A 30 -23.58 -2.18 -19.91
CA LYS A 30 -24.17 -2.95 -21.02
C LYS A 30 -25.03 -2.10 -21.95
N GLN A 31 -25.78 -1.14 -21.43
CA GLN A 31 -26.58 -0.20 -22.24
C GLN A 31 -25.72 0.89 -22.91
N LEU A 32 -24.63 1.32 -22.27
CA LEU A 32 -23.71 2.35 -22.79
C LEU A 32 -22.71 1.82 -23.83
N ILE A 33 -22.46 0.51 -23.91
CA ILE A 33 -21.65 -0.11 -24.97
C ILE A 33 -22.29 0.10 -26.36
N GLY A 34 -23.60 0.41 -26.43
CA GLY A 34 -24.25 0.87 -27.66
C GLY A 34 -24.06 2.38 -27.97
N GLY A 35 -23.45 3.14 -27.06
CA GLY A 35 -23.14 4.56 -27.24
C GLY A 35 -21.80 4.75 -27.94
N SER A 36 -21.76 5.67 -28.92
CA SER A 36 -20.53 6.00 -29.64
C SER A 36 -19.47 6.57 -28.69
N PHE A 37 -18.23 6.06 -28.78
CA PHE A 37 -17.02 6.65 -28.17
C PHE A 37 -16.60 7.98 -28.82
N SER A 38 -17.47 8.62 -29.61
CA SER A 38 -17.16 9.78 -30.44
C SER A 38 -16.65 11.00 -29.67
N ASP A 39 -17.01 11.14 -28.40
CA ASP A 39 -16.47 12.20 -27.55
C ASP A 39 -16.10 11.68 -26.15
N ILE A 40 -14.82 11.33 -25.98
CA ILE A 40 -14.24 10.92 -24.70
C ILE A 40 -13.76 12.11 -23.85
N SER A 41 -13.75 13.33 -24.40
CA SER A 41 -13.21 14.51 -23.71
C SER A 41 -13.99 14.84 -22.43
N GLN A 42 -15.32 14.65 -22.46
CA GLN A 42 -16.20 14.84 -21.30
C GLN A 42 -15.88 13.91 -20.11
N TYR A 43 -15.19 12.79 -20.35
CA TYR A 43 -14.88 11.80 -19.32
C TYR A 43 -13.53 12.02 -18.66
N GLN A 44 -12.78 13.03 -19.07
CA GLN A 44 -11.45 13.31 -18.57
C GLN A 44 -11.29 14.78 -18.20
N LYS A 45 -10.62 15.02 -17.08
CA LYS A 45 -10.26 16.37 -16.63
C LYS A 45 -8.90 16.34 -15.99
N GLU A 46 -8.17 17.43 -16.06
CA GLU A 46 -6.88 17.55 -15.40
C GLU A 46 -7.03 17.19 -13.91
N PHE A 47 -6.09 16.39 -13.41
CA PHE A 47 -6.11 15.92 -12.04
C PHE A 47 -5.69 17.04 -11.10
N ASN A 48 -6.67 17.68 -10.49
CA ASN A 48 -6.48 18.61 -9.39
C ASN A 48 -6.77 17.89 -8.08
N TYR A 49 -5.72 17.50 -7.36
CA TYR A 49 -5.88 17.01 -5.99
C TYR A 49 -6.31 18.18 -5.10
N VAL A 50 -7.26 17.91 -4.22
CA VAL A 50 -7.65 18.85 -3.17
C VAL A 50 -6.86 18.46 -1.92
N PRO A 51 -5.93 19.30 -1.44
CA PRO A 51 -5.20 19.04 -0.21
C PRO A 51 -6.15 18.70 0.93
N ARG A 52 -5.79 17.70 1.74
CA ARG A 52 -6.55 17.40 2.95
C ARG A 52 -6.48 18.61 3.88
N LYS A 53 -7.62 18.96 4.48
CA LYS A 53 -7.62 19.93 5.57
C LYS A 53 -6.91 19.30 6.76
N ASP A 54 -5.96 20.02 7.33
CA ASP A 54 -5.34 19.60 8.57
C ASP A 54 -6.40 19.58 9.67
N VAL A 55 -6.42 18.47 10.41
CA VAL A 55 -7.33 18.29 11.53
C VAL A 55 -6.49 18.28 12.80
N SER A 56 -6.67 19.30 13.62
CA SER A 56 -6.11 19.34 14.97
C SER A 56 -7.06 18.64 15.92
N PHE A 57 -6.55 17.68 16.68
CA PHE A 57 -7.26 17.09 17.81
C PHE A 57 -6.72 17.68 19.10
N ASP A 58 -7.61 18.07 20.01
CA ASP A 58 -7.24 18.58 21.34
C ASP A 58 -6.64 17.47 22.19
N ARG A 59 -7.13 16.25 22.01
CA ARG A 59 -6.64 15.05 22.69
C ARG A 59 -6.62 13.86 21.75
N VAL A 60 -5.63 12.99 21.95
CA VAL A 60 -5.51 11.72 21.26
C VAL A 60 -5.37 10.62 22.29
N LEU A 61 -6.26 9.64 22.23
CA LEU A 61 -6.30 8.49 23.11
C LEU A 61 -6.07 7.22 22.29
N PHE A 62 -5.55 6.23 22.97
CA PHE A 62 -5.42 4.85 22.49
C PHE A 62 -6.17 3.97 23.47
N ALA A 63 -6.97 3.05 22.95
CA ALA A 63 -7.86 2.24 23.77
C ALA A 63 -8.01 0.82 23.23
N ASP A 64 -8.35 -0.08 24.13
CA ASP A 64 -8.62 -1.49 23.81
C ASP A 64 -9.64 -2.09 24.80
N PHE A 65 -10.44 -3.05 24.34
CA PHE A 65 -11.37 -3.79 25.19
C PHE A 65 -10.91 -5.23 25.43
N GLU A 66 -11.11 -5.70 26.66
CA GLU A 66 -11.18 -7.13 26.94
C GLU A 66 -12.63 -7.60 27.00
N THR A 67 -12.87 -8.75 26.39
CA THR A 67 -14.22 -9.27 26.15
C THR A 67 -14.33 -10.73 26.53
N PHE A 68 -15.45 -11.10 27.13
CA PHE A 68 -15.83 -12.50 27.28
C PHE A 68 -16.22 -13.03 25.91
N THR A 69 -15.69 -14.19 25.54
CA THR A 69 -15.88 -14.84 24.23
C THR A 69 -16.75 -16.10 24.32
N GLY A 70 -17.16 -16.48 25.53
CA GLY A 70 -18.06 -17.59 25.80
C GLY A 70 -18.38 -17.72 27.29
N GLU A 71 -19.28 -18.65 27.62
CA GLU A 71 -19.69 -18.96 28.99
C GLU A 71 -19.41 -20.42 29.34
N ASP A 72 -19.22 -20.68 30.63
CA ASP A 72 -19.14 -22.04 31.17
C ASP A 72 -20.56 -22.60 31.31
N HIS A 73 -20.80 -23.76 30.72
CA HIS A 73 -22.01 -24.56 30.86
C HIS A 73 -21.66 -25.86 31.56
N ILE A 74 -22.39 -26.21 32.62
CA ILE A 74 -22.23 -27.50 33.29
C ILE A 74 -23.14 -28.49 32.57
N ASP A 75 -22.57 -29.53 31.99
CA ASP A 75 -23.34 -30.63 31.45
C ASP A 75 -23.99 -31.40 32.61
N ASP A 76 -25.33 -31.34 32.70
CA ASP A 76 -26.10 -31.97 33.78
C ASP A 76 -25.92 -33.49 33.84
N THR A 77 -25.41 -34.14 32.78
CA THR A 77 -25.23 -35.59 32.70
C THR A 77 -23.82 -36.06 33.05
N THR A 78 -22.80 -35.30 32.65
CA THR A 78 -21.38 -35.66 32.89
C THR A 78 -20.76 -34.89 34.05
N ASN A 79 -21.44 -33.82 34.52
CA ASN A 79 -20.93 -32.84 35.47
C ASN A 79 -19.63 -32.16 35.00
N GLU A 80 -19.35 -32.21 33.69
CA GLU A 80 -18.21 -31.56 33.07
C GLU A 80 -18.56 -30.12 32.69
N VAL A 81 -17.58 -29.22 32.86
CA VAL A 81 -17.71 -27.83 32.41
C VAL A 81 -17.35 -27.76 30.93
N GLN A 82 -18.36 -27.52 30.09
CA GLN A 82 -18.22 -27.28 28.67
C GLN A 82 -18.35 -25.79 28.37
N ARG A 83 -17.54 -25.27 27.45
CA ARG A 83 -17.65 -23.88 27.02
C ARG A 83 -18.65 -23.76 25.87
N ILE A 84 -19.59 -22.82 25.99
CA ILE A 84 -20.53 -22.48 24.92
C ILE A 84 -20.21 -21.07 24.40
N SER A 85 -20.17 -20.92 23.08
CA SER A 85 -20.00 -19.61 22.46
C SER A 85 -21.27 -18.77 22.64
N THR A 86 -21.11 -17.57 23.18
CA THR A 86 -22.19 -16.61 23.42
C THR A 86 -21.87 -15.27 22.76
N ALA A 87 -22.81 -14.31 22.81
CA ALA A 87 -22.53 -12.95 22.36
C ALA A 87 -21.38 -12.36 23.20
N HIS A 88 -20.39 -11.78 22.53
CA HIS A 88 -19.23 -11.24 23.23
C HIS A 88 -19.62 -10.03 24.10
N GLU A 89 -19.13 -9.98 25.33
CA GLU A 89 -19.44 -8.92 26.30
C GLU A 89 -18.15 -8.25 26.77
N PRO A 90 -18.00 -6.91 26.64
CA PRO A 90 -16.82 -6.21 27.14
C PRO A 90 -16.87 -6.12 28.66
N PHE A 91 -15.77 -6.47 29.32
CA PHE A 91 -15.68 -6.40 30.78
C PHE A 91 -14.58 -5.45 31.26
N MET A 92 -13.61 -5.11 30.40
CA MET A 92 -12.56 -4.14 30.69
C MET A 92 -12.31 -3.26 29.47
N LEU A 93 -12.04 -1.99 29.71
CA LEU A 93 -11.55 -1.01 28.75
C LEU A 93 -10.28 -0.39 29.34
N CYS A 94 -9.16 -0.48 28.65
CA CYS A 94 -7.99 0.32 28.97
C CYS A 94 -7.86 1.48 27.98
N TYR A 95 -7.39 2.63 28.45
CA TYR A 95 -7.07 3.76 27.57
C TYR A 95 -5.95 4.63 28.14
N THR A 96 -5.20 5.28 27.25
CA THR A 96 -4.13 6.23 27.61
C THR A 96 -4.08 7.40 26.62
N GLU A 97 -3.62 8.56 27.09
CA GLU A 97 -3.32 9.73 26.25
C GLU A 97 -1.82 9.85 25.93
N ASP A 98 -0.96 9.50 26.89
CA ASP A 98 0.48 9.73 26.82
C ASP A 98 1.29 8.45 26.52
N GLY A 99 0.64 7.29 26.51
CA GLY A 99 1.30 6.01 26.27
C GLY A 99 1.98 5.40 27.49
N GLU A 100 1.91 6.04 28.67
CA GLU A 100 2.51 5.57 29.91
C GLU A 100 1.45 5.36 31.00
N ASN A 101 0.62 6.38 31.23
CA ASN A 101 -0.42 6.37 32.25
C ASN A 101 -1.70 5.80 31.65
N VAL A 102 -1.95 4.52 31.94
CA VAL A 102 -3.16 3.82 31.46
C VAL A 102 -4.25 3.90 32.52
N THR A 103 -5.46 4.25 32.08
CA THR A 103 -6.67 4.21 32.89
C THR A 103 -7.50 3.00 32.51
N THR A 104 -7.98 2.26 33.52
CA THR A 104 -8.89 1.13 33.34
C THR A 104 -10.33 1.54 33.68
N ALA A 105 -11.27 1.08 32.86
CA ALA A 105 -12.70 1.32 33.00
C ALA A 105 -13.49 0.03 32.71
N ARG A 106 -14.75 -0.01 33.15
CA ARG A 106 -15.66 -1.15 32.88
C ARG A 106 -16.36 -1.07 31.53
N SER A 107 -16.44 0.12 30.93
CA SER A 107 -17.10 0.34 29.64
C SER A 107 -16.77 1.71 29.06
N ILE A 108 -17.10 1.90 27.78
CA ILE A 108 -16.93 3.18 27.07
C ILE A 108 -17.65 4.34 27.75
N HIS A 109 -18.72 4.08 28.50
CA HIS A 109 -19.48 5.11 29.20
C HIS A 109 -18.65 5.85 30.25
N TYR A 110 -17.69 5.17 30.89
CA TYR A 110 -16.79 5.81 31.85
C TYR A 110 -15.82 6.76 31.17
N LEU A 111 -15.22 6.34 30.06
CA LEU A 111 -14.36 7.20 29.24
C LEU A 111 -15.13 8.42 28.73
N ILE A 112 -16.34 8.22 28.19
CA ILE A 112 -17.16 9.34 27.71
C ILE A 112 -17.59 10.27 28.86
N ARG A 113 -17.89 9.75 30.06
CA ARG A 113 -18.18 10.59 31.23
C ARG A 113 -16.96 11.39 31.70
N TYR A 114 -15.77 10.79 31.64
CA TYR A 114 -14.50 11.49 31.89
C TYR A 114 -14.34 12.65 30.91
N LEU A 115 -14.47 12.39 29.60
CA LEU A 115 -14.39 13.42 28.57
C LEU A 115 -15.47 14.50 28.77
N ASP A 116 -16.71 14.12 29.07
CA ASP A 116 -17.82 15.02 29.38
C ASP A 116 -17.51 15.96 30.57
N LYS A 117 -16.68 15.53 31.54
CA LYS A 117 -16.28 16.35 32.70
C LYS A 117 -15.15 17.32 32.37
N HIS A 118 -14.24 16.93 31.47
CA HIS A 118 -13.06 17.71 31.11
C HIS A 118 -13.24 18.60 29.87
N HIS A 119 -14.26 18.33 29.05
CA HIS A 119 -14.59 19.06 27.81
C HIS A 119 -16.02 19.63 27.78
N GLY A 120 -16.83 19.35 28.80
CA GLY A 120 -18.26 19.69 28.81
C GLY A 120 -18.61 21.15 29.11
N SER A 121 -17.65 22.05 29.28
CA SER A 121 -17.92 23.49 29.45
C SER A 121 -17.99 24.16 28.07
N TYR A 122 -19.19 24.17 27.50
CA TYR A 122 -19.47 24.89 26.25
C TYR A 122 -19.54 26.39 26.51
N ASP A 123 -18.60 27.15 25.95
CA ASP A 123 -18.80 28.56 25.61
C ASP A 123 -18.88 28.68 24.08
N SER A 124 -19.88 29.40 23.59
CA SER A 124 -20.06 29.77 22.18
C SER A 124 -18.84 30.44 21.54
N SER A 125 -17.90 30.95 22.34
CA SER A 125 -16.64 31.55 21.91
C SER A 125 -15.49 30.55 21.68
N THR A 126 -15.61 29.31 22.19
CA THR A 126 -14.55 28.30 22.09
C THR A 126 -14.63 27.45 20.81
N PRO A 127 -13.49 27.15 20.15
CA PRO A 127 -13.46 26.22 19.02
C PRO A 127 -14.09 24.87 19.39
N LYS A 128 -14.80 24.24 18.44
CA LYS A 128 -15.34 22.89 18.64
C LYS A 128 -14.20 21.93 18.97
N GLN A 129 -14.13 21.50 20.22
CA GLN A 129 -13.13 20.55 20.67
C GLN A 129 -13.34 19.20 20.00
N SER A 130 -12.26 18.51 19.68
CA SER A 130 -12.27 17.19 19.07
C SER A 130 -11.27 16.26 19.74
N VAL A 131 -11.76 15.08 20.08
CA VAL A 131 -10.98 14.01 20.72
C VAL A 131 -10.86 12.87 19.72
N LEU A 132 -9.64 12.41 19.46
CA LEU A 132 -9.37 11.24 18.65
C LEU A 132 -9.15 10.03 19.55
N ILE A 133 -9.80 8.91 19.26
CA ILE A 133 -9.59 7.65 19.97
C ILE A 133 -9.25 6.55 18.96
N TYR A 134 -8.05 5.99 19.09
CA TYR A 134 -7.62 4.85 18.30
C TYR A 134 -7.95 3.54 18.99
N PHE A 135 -8.58 2.64 18.26
CA PHE A 135 -8.62 1.21 18.54
C PHE A 135 -7.88 0.48 17.43
N HIS A 136 -7.18 -0.60 17.76
CA HIS A 136 -6.47 -1.39 16.77
C HIS A 136 -7.37 -2.53 16.27
N ASN A 137 -7.81 -2.45 15.01
CA ASN A 137 -8.90 -3.24 14.45
C ASN A 137 -10.27 -2.82 15.01
N LEU A 138 -10.56 -1.51 14.93
CA LEU A 138 -11.81 -0.88 15.39
C LEU A 138 -13.09 -1.60 14.95
N SER A 139 -13.07 -2.33 13.84
CA SER A 139 -14.23 -3.10 13.35
C SER A 139 -14.78 -4.12 14.37
N TYR A 140 -13.94 -4.60 15.28
CA TYR A 140 -14.36 -5.44 16.39
C TYR A 140 -14.93 -4.60 17.52
N ASP A 141 -14.13 -3.69 18.08
CA ASP A 141 -14.46 -2.89 19.25
C ASP A 141 -15.64 -1.95 19.06
N CYS A 142 -15.82 -1.45 17.83
CA CYS A 142 -16.92 -0.55 17.52
C CYS A 142 -18.27 -1.19 17.80
N LYS A 143 -18.41 -2.52 17.76
CA LYS A 143 -19.68 -3.20 18.07
C LYS A 143 -20.17 -2.89 19.49
N PHE A 144 -19.25 -2.75 20.45
CA PHE A 144 -19.55 -2.41 21.84
C PHE A 144 -19.85 -0.91 22.04
N ILE A 145 -19.39 -0.07 21.11
CA ILE A 145 -19.61 1.37 21.14
C ILE A 145 -20.90 1.72 20.39
N LEU A 146 -21.15 1.08 19.26
CA LEU A 146 -22.34 1.27 18.42
C LEU A 146 -23.61 0.70 19.06
N SER A 147 -23.49 -0.25 19.99
CA SER A 147 -24.62 -0.75 20.79
C SER A 147 -25.11 0.24 21.85
N THR A 148 -24.38 1.34 22.07
CA THR A 148 -24.78 2.38 23.01
C THR A 148 -25.87 3.30 22.44
N LYS A 149 -26.49 4.11 23.31
CA LYS A 149 -27.50 5.11 22.91
C LYS A 149 -26.91 6.44 22.43
N TYR A 150 -25.63 6.48 22.07
CA TYR A 150 -24.98 7.72 21.61
C TYR A 150 -25.36 8.05 20.17
N ALA A 151 -25.46 9.36 19.86
CA ALA A 151 -25.69 9.83 18.50
C ALA A 151 -24.40 9.69 17.68
N ILE A 152 -24.40 8.74 16.74
CA ILE A 152 -23.26 8.42 15.87
C ILE A 152 -23.45 9.09 14.51
N SER A 153 -22.37 9.62 13.95
CA SER A 153 -22.30 10.27 12.65
C SER A 153 -21.00 9.92 11.93
N ASP A 154 -20.84 10.42 10.70
CA ASP A 154 -19.57 10.40 9.96
C ASP A 154 -18.94 9.01 9.91
N VAL A 155 -19.79 8.00 9.70
CA VAL A 155 -19.41 6.58 9.65
C VAL A 155 -18.69 6.32 8.33
N ILE A 156 -17.42 5.90 8.41
CA ILE A 156 -16.59 5.60 7.25
C ILE A 156 -16.25 4.11 7.27
N GLN A 157 -16.69 3.41 6.23
CA GLN A 157 -16.48 1.96 6.05
C GLN A 157 -15.76 1.67 4.73
N GLN A 158 -14.99 0.59 4.71
CA GLN A 158 -14.40 0.01 3.51
C GLN A 158 -14.74 -1.48 3.48
N GLY A 159 -15.70 -1.85 2.64
CA GLY A 159 -16.32 -3.18 2.69
C GLY A 159 -16.89 -3.46 4.08
N THR A 160 -16.48 -4.55 4.71
CA THR A 160 -16.91 -4.93 6.06
C THR A 160 -16.12 -4.26 7.20
N LYS A 161 -15.15 -3.40 6.88
CA LYS A 161 -14.24 -2.80 7.87
C LYS A 161 -14.68 -1.40 8.23
N GLN A 162 -14.85 -1.15 9.53
CA GLN A 162 -15.10 0.17 10.10
C GLN A 162 -13.77 0.92 10.22
N LEU A 163 -13.60 2.00 9.45
CA LEU A 163 -12.39 2.84 9.46
C LEU A 163 -12.49 3.95 10.51
N ALA A 164 -13.64 4.61 10.58
CA ALA A 164 -13.89 5.68 11.54
C ALA A 164 -15.38 5.92 11.78
N PHE A 165 -15.72 6.51 12.91
CA PHE A 165 -17.04 7.11 13.16
C PHE A 165 -16.91 8.21 14.21
N THR A 166 -17.90 9.09 14.29
CA THR A 166 -17.89 10.22 15.24
C THR A 166 -19.08 10.16 16.18
N ILE A 167 -18.87 10.52 17.44
CA ILE A 167 -19.93 10.80 18.41
C ILE A 167 -19.90 12.29 18.74
N TYR A 168 -21.01 12.99 18.55
CA TYR A 168 -21.15 14.39 18.98
C TYR A 168 -21.82 14.47 20.34
N ARG A 169 -21.18 15.16 21.31
CA ARG A 169 -21.71 15.34 22.66
C ARG A 169 -21.30 16.69 23.22
N LYS A 170 -22.20 17.34 23.98
CA LYS A 170 -21.92 18.56 24.78
C LYS A 170 -21.03 19.62 24.09
N GLY A 171 -21.21 19.82 22.78
CA GLY A 171 -20.45 20.82 22.00
C GLY A 171 -19.08 20.36 21.47
N TYR A 172 -18.64 19.13 21.74
CA TYR A 172 -17.40 18.54 21.23
C TYR A 172 -17.66 17.26 20.41
N SER A 173 -16.65 16.81 19.66
CA SER A 173 -16.70 15.56 18.88
C SER A 173 -15.70 14.53 19.40
N ILE A 174 -16.09 13.26 19.36
CA ILE A 174 -15.21 12.13 19.64
C ILE A 174 -15.12 11.31 18.37
N VAL A 175 -13.95 11.32 17.74
CA VAL A 175 -13.66 10.61 16.50
C VAL A 175 -12.96 9.30 16.83
N PHE A 176 -13.60 8.19 16.54
CA PHE A 176 -13.01 6.85 16.67
C PHE A 176 -12.35 6.46 15.35
N ARG A 177 -11.14 5.90 15.40
CA ARG A 177 -10.40 5.48 14.19
C ARG A 177 -9.72 4.14 14.36
N ASP A 178 -9.65 3.40 13.25
CA ASP A 178 -8.92 2.14 13.15
C ASP A 178 -7.43 2.37 12.92
N SER A 179 -6.61 2.18 13.96
CA SER A 179 -5.16 2.33 13.83
C SER A 179 -4.52 1.24 12.97
N TYR A 180 -5.14 0.05 12.88
CA TYR A 180 -4.62 -1.06 12.09
C TYR A 180 -4.51 -0.69 10.59
N ARG A 181 -5.33 0.25 10.13
CA ARG A 181 -5.35 0.73 8.74
C ARG A 181 -4.27 1.75 8.45
N LEU A 182 -3.67 2.34 9.49
CA LEU A 182 -2.50 3.20 9.36
C LEU A 182 -1.22 2.39 9.20
N PHE A 183 -1.24 1.12 9.58
CA PHE A 183 -0.10 0.21 9.44
C PHE A 183 -0.26 -0.74 8.25
N SER A 184 0.75 -1.59 8.03
CA SER A 184 0.69 -2.63 7.00
C SER A 184 -0.36 -3.70 7.37
N PRO A 185 -0.88 -4.48 6.39
CA PRO A 185 -1.92 -5.50 6.61
C PRO A 185 -1.54 -6.61 7.60
N ASP A 186 -0.28 -6.71 8.00
CA ASP A 186 0.21 -7.73 8.93
C ASP A 186 0.61 -7.16 10.29
N ALA A 187 0.37 -5.89 10.55
CA ALA A 187 0.80 -5.19 11.76
C ALA A 187 -0.16 -5.41 12.94
N SER A 188 -0.27 -6.65 13.41
CA SER A 188 -0.91 -6.94 14.70
C SER A 188 -0.19 -6.23 15.85
N ILE A 189 -0.87 -5.98 16.97
CA ILE A 189 -0.25 -5.40 18.18
C ILE A 189 1.06 -6.11 18.55
N SER A 190 1.10 -7.45 18.48
CA SER A 190 2.30 -8.24 18.77
C SER A 190 3.51 -7.97 17.88
N LYS A 191 3.32 -7.45 16.66
CA LYS A 191 4.39 -7.15 15.72
C LYS A 191 4.86 -5.71 15.77
N LEU A 192 4.03 -4.79 16.29
CA LEU A 192 4.37 -3.37 16.40
C LEU A 192 5.71 -3.12 17.13
N PRO A 193 6.06 -3.83 18.23
CA PRO A 193 7.35 -3.65 18.88
C PRO A 193 8.53 -3.93 17.94
N SER A 194 8.53 -5.05 17.21
CA SER A 194 9.60 -5.37 16.26
C SER A 194 9.65 -4.42 15.05
N MET A 195 8.52 -3.80 14.71
CA MET A 195 8.43 -2.87 13.58
C MET A 195 8.97 -1.48 13.92
N PHE A 196 8.75 -1.01 15.15
CA PHE A 196 8.95 0.39 15.51
C PHE A 196 9.91 0.63 16.69
N PHE A 197 10.09 -0.34 17.60
CA PHE A 197 10.73 -0.08 18.89
C PHE A 197 12.21 -0.45 18.88
N SER A 198 13.00 0.27 19.66
CA SER A 198 14.38 -0.12 19.97
C SER A 198 14.40 -1.45 20.75
N ILE A 199 15.56 -2.11 20.79
CA ILE A 199 15.73 -3.37 21.53
C ILE A 199 15.42 -3.18 23.02
N GLU A 200 15.79 -2.03 23.59
CA GLU A 200 15.50 -1.67 24.99
C GLU A 200 13.99 -1.50 25.21
N ASP A 201 13.31 -0.79 24.30
CA ASP A 201 11.87 -0.60 24.38
C ASP A 201 11.10 -1.92 24.23
N GLN A 202 11.57 -2.85 23.41
CA GLN A 202 10.93 -4.17 23.27
C GLN A 202 10.94 -4.98 24.59
N GLN A 203 11.84 -4.68 25.53
CA GLN A 203 11.84 -5.30 26.86
C GLN A 203 10.76 -4.71 27.77
N LYS A 204 10.39 -3.44 27.56
CA LYS A 204 9.38 -2.73 28.35
C LYS A 204 7.97 -2.88 27.78
N TYR A 205 7.83 -2.87 26.46
CA TYR A 205 6.54 -2.91 25.74
C TYR A 205 6.49 -4.13 24.83
N TYR A 206 5.79 -5.16 25.29
CA TYR A 206 5.67 -6.44 24.59
C TYR A 206 4.27 -7.01 24.77
N LYS A 207 3.82 -7.79 23.79
CA LYS A 207 2.55 -8.51 23.89
C LYS A 207 2.71 -9.61 24.93
N GLU A 208 1.93 -9.52 26.00
CA GLU A 208 1.96 -10.48 27.09
C GLU A 208 1.21 -11.78 26.70
N LEU A 209 1.59 -12.89 27.32
CA LEU A 209 0.92 -14.19 27.21
C LEU A 209 -0.48 -14.08 27.84
N PHE A 210 -1.54 -14.52 27.17
CA PHE A 210 -2.89 -14.37 27.73
C PHE A 210 -3.83 -15.51 27.34
N PRO A 211 -4.42 -16.22 28.32
CA PRO A 211 -5.31 -17.35 28.06
C PRO A 211 -6.75 -16.86 27.84
N TYR A 212 -7.04 -16.27 26.67
CA TYR A 212 -8.35 -15.66 26.38
C TYR A 212 -9.54 -16.58 26.70
N ASP A 213 -9.46 -17.84 26.31
CA ASP A 213 -10.54 -18.81 26.47
C ASP A 213 -10.72 -19.29 27.92
N TYR A 214 -9.74 -19.02 28.80
CA TYR A 214 -9.84 -19.28 30.23
C TYR A 214 -10.68 -18.20 30.95
N TYR A 215 -10.71 -16.98 30.42
CA TYR A 215 -11.41 -15.84 30.99
C TYR A 215 -12.92 -15.88 30.69
N THR A 216 -13.63 -16.75 31.40
CA THR A 216 -15.10 -16.77 31.39
C THR A 216 -15.67 -15.81 32.43
N LYS A 217 -16.92 -15.41 32.26
CA LYS A 217 -17.62 -14.51 33.19
C LYS A 217 -17.63 -15.04 34.62
N LEU A 218 -17.87 -16.34 34.80
CA LEU A 218 -17.90 -16.98 36.12
C LEU A 218 -16.53 -17.00 36.79
N ARG A 219 -15.47 -17.35 36.05
CA ARG A 219 -14.09 -17.35 36.58
C ARG A 219 -13.63 -15.93 36.90
N TYR A 220 -13.92 -14.97 36.02
CA TYR A 220 -13.61 -13.56 36.24
C TYR A 220 -14.29 -13.02 37.50
N LEU A 221 -15.60 -13.28 37.70
CA LEU A 221 -16.30 -12.86 38.91
C LEU A 221 -15.75 -13.48 40.21
N LYS A 222 -15.20 -14.70 40.14
CA LYS A 222 -14.52 -15.33 41.28
C LYS A 222 -13.14 -14.73 41.55
N ASN A 223 -12.51 -14.12 40.53
CA ASN A 223 -11.18 -13.52 40.57
C ASN A 223 -10.09 -14.43 41.15
N LEU A 224 -10.14 -15.72 40.82
CA LEU A 224 -9.16 -16.70 41.28
C LEU A 224 -8.87 -17.67 40.13
N GLY A 225 -7.72 -17.49 39.50
CA GLY A 225 -7.27 -18.33 38.39
C GLY A 225 -6.35 -19.46 38.87
N ASP A 226 -6.51 -20.66 38.32
CA ASP A 226 -5.59 -21.79 38.50
C ASP A 226 -4.58 -21.81 37.35
N ILE A 227 -3.29 -21.83 37.68
CA ILE A 227 -2.19 -21.75 36.70
C ILE A 227 -2.17 -22.99 35.79
N ASN A 228 -2.40 -24.20 36.31
CA ASN A 228 -2.37 -25.42 35.50
C ASN A 228 -3.57 -25.50 34.55
N ASP A 229 -4.73 -25.05 34.99
CA ASP A 229 -5.93 -25.04 34.17
C ASP A 229 -5.84 -23.98 33.07
N ALA A 230 -5.42 -22.76 33.42
CA ALA A 230 -5.21 -21.67 32.46
C ALA A 230 -4.14 -21.99 31.41
N LEU A 231 -3.09 -22.73 31.78
CA LEU A 231 -2.03 -23.16 30.86
C LEU A 231 -2.55 -23.95 29.65
N LYS A 232 -3.68 -24.67 29.79
CA LYS A 232 -4.30 -25.46 28.71
C LYS A 232 -4.84 -24.59 27.57
N TYR A 233 -5.06 -23.30 27.83
CA TYR A 233 -5.62 -22.33 26.89
C TYR A 233 -4.55 -21.42 26.26
N LEU A 234 -3.27 -21.70 26.55
CA LEU A 234 -2.14 -20.99 25.98
C LEU A 234 -1.58 -21.74 24.75
N PRO A 235 -0.77 -21.07 23.91
CA PRO A 235 -0.16 -21.70 22.75
C PRO A 235 0.60 -22.98 23.10
N THR A 236 0.52 -23.98 22.21
CA THR A 236 1.23 -25.25 22.37
C THR A 236 2.73 -25.00 22.55
N GLY A 237 3.30 -25.57 23.62
CA GLY A 237 4.72 -25.44 23.95
C GLY A 237 5.04 -24.41 25.03
N THR A 238 4.07 -23.59 25.45
CA THR A 238 4.23 -22.74 26.63
C THR A 238 4.36 -23.59 27.89
N THR A 239 5.41 -23.37 28.68
CA THR A 239 5.62 -24.10 29.93
C THR A 239 4.93 -23.41 31.10
N ARG A 240 4.69 -24.16 32.19
CA ARG A 240 4.20 -23.57 33.45
C ARG A 240 5.14 -22.46 33.95
N GLU A 241 6.44 -22.65 33.82
CA GLU A 241 7.44 -21.67 34.26
C GLU A 241 7.33 -20.36 33.48
N ASP A 242 7.15 -20.43 32.16
CA ASP A 242 6.97 -19.23 31.31
C ASP A 242 5.73 -18.44 31.74
N PHE A 243 4.62 -19.15 31.99
CA PHE A 243 3.38 -18.49 32.39
C PHE A 243 3.45 -17.93 33.81
N THR A 244 4.06 -18.64 34.77
CA THR A 244 4.29 -18.13 36.12
C THR A 244 5.20 -16.89 36.10
N LYS A 245 6.22 -16.83 35.23
CA LYS A 245 7.02 -15.61 35.03
C LYS A 245 6.17 -14.46 34.51
N ALA A 246 5.30 -14.70 33.53
CA ALA A 246 4.39 -13.70 33.01
C ALA A 246 3.45 -13.15 34.10
N ILE A 247 2.83 -14.02 34.89
CA ILE A 247 1.96 -13.65 36.01
C ILE A 247 2.73 -12.82 37.07
N ASN A 248 3.96 -13.22 37.40
CA ASN A 248 4.81 -12.49 38.34
C ASN A 248 5.15 -11.08 37.85
N ARG A 249 5.39 -10.89 36.54
CA ARG A 249 5.65 -9.55 35.96
C ARG A 249 4.45 -8.61 36.12
N ALA A 250 3.24 -9.16 36.12
CA ALA A 250 2.01 -8.41 36.38
C ALA A 250 1.71 -8.24 37.89
N GLU A 251 2.59 -8.76 38.76
CA GLU A 251 2.40 -8.81 40.21
C GLU A 251 1.09 -9.51 40.63
N ALA A 252 0.61 -10.46 39.81
CA ALA A 252 -0.69 -11.10 39.98
C ALA A 252 -0.62 -12.49 40.63
N LEU A 253 0.57 -12.96 41.02
CA LEU A 253 0.73 -14.28 41.65
C LEU A 253 0.24 -14.23 43.10
N LEU A 254 -0.68 -15.13 43.47
CA LEU A 254 -1.23 -15.20 44.83
C LEU A 254 -0.54 -16.30 45.65
N ASP A 255 -0.34 -17.47 45.05
CA ASP A 255 0.39 -18.61 45.62
C ASP A 255 1.01 -19.47 44.51
N ASP A 256 1.58 -20.63 44.87
CA ASP A 256 2.25 -21.53 43.92
C ASP A 256 1.35 -22.02 42.78
N ASN A 257 0.02 -21.99 42.93
CA ASN A 257 -0.96 -22.53 41.99
C ASN A 257 -1.98 -21.53 41.49
N THR A 258 -2.16 -20.40 42.16
CA THR A 258 -3.24 -19.45 41.86
C THR A 258 -2.76 -18.03 41.59
N PHE A 259 -3.57 -17.29 40.81
CA PHE A 259 -3.29 -15.91 40.44
C PHE A 259 -4.55 -15.04 40.41
N ASP A 260 -4.37 -13.73 40.59
CA ASP A 260 -5.41 -12.72 40.47
C ASP A 260 -5.72 -12.45 38.99
N MET A 261 -6.91 -12.85 38.55
CA MET A 261 -7.32 -12.73 37.16
C MET A 261 -7.54 -11.26 36.75
N HIS A 262 -8.10 -10.43 37.63
CA HIS A 262 -8.34 -9.03 37.35
C HIS A 262 -7.03 -8.28 37.14
N GLN A 263 -6.06 -8.49 38.03
CA GLN A 263 -4.75 -7.83 37.95
C GLN A 263 -3.98 -8.28 36.72
N TYR A 264 -3.97 -9.57 36.42
CA TYR A 264 -3.28 -10.08 35.23
C TYR A 264 -3.90 -9.57 33.93
N CYS A 265 -5.23 -9.61 33.81
CA CYS A 265 -5.95 -9.08 32.66
C CYS A 265 -5.79 -7.56 32.51
N LYS A 266 -5.79 -6.82 33.63
CA LYS A 266 -5.49 -5.39 33.62
C LYS A 266 -4.10 -5.13 33.05
N PHE A 267 -3.07 -5.79 33.59
CA PHE A 267 -1.70 -5.63 33.10
C PHE A 267 -1.59 -5.94 31.60
N TYR A 268 -2.22 -7.02 31.15
CA TYR A 268 -2.28 -7.42 29.75
C TYR A 268 -2.87 -6.32 28.85
N CYS A 269 -4.08 -5.85 29.16
CA CYS A 269 -4.77 -4.84 28.37
C CYS A 269 -4.05 -3.48 28.41
N GLU A 270 -3.41 -3.14 29.54
CA GLU A 270 -2.53 -1.97 29.63
C GLU A 270 -1.34 -2.06 28.68
N GLN A 271 -0.70 -3.23 28.55
CA GLN A 271 0.43 -3.41 27.62
C GLN A 271 0.00 -3.19 26.17
N ASP A 272 -1.16 -3.71 25.77
CA ASP A 272 -1.67 -3.54 24.41
C ASP A 272 -1.88 -2.07 24.05
N VAL A 273 -2.48 -1.32 24.96
CA VAL A 273 -2.72 0.12 24.79
C VAL A 273 -1.41 0.91 24.78
N LYS A 274 -0.43 0.56 25.63
CA LYS A 274 0.90 1.18 25.64
C LYS A 274 1.66 0.93 24.34
N ILE A 275 1.66 -0.31 23.85
CA ILE A 275 2.28 -0.69 22.57
C ILE A 275 1.65 0.10 21.43
N LEU A 276 0.32 0.16 21.38
CA LEU A 276 -0.39 0.90 20.34
C LEU A 276 -0.02 2.39 20.36
N ALA A 277 -0.10 3.03 21.54
CA ALA A 277 0.22 4.44 21.71
C ALA A 277 1.64 4.75 21.24
N LYS A 278 2.62 3.98 21.73
CA LYS A 278 4.03 4.16 21.40
C LYS A 278 4.32 3.95 19.91
N ALA A 279 3.73 2.94 19.28
CA ALA A 279 3.92 2.67 17.85
C ALA A 279 3.36 3.80 16.98
N VAL A 280 2.16 4.30 17.29
CA VAL A 280 1.56 5.43 16.55
C VAL A 280 2.40 6.70 16.74
N MET A 281 2.88 6.97 17.95
CA MET A 281 3.74 8.13 18.23
C MET A 281 5.08 8.08 17.49
N ILE A 282 5.76 6.92 17.52
CA ILE A 282 7.01 6.71 16.76
C ILE A 282 6.74 6.87 15.27
N PHE A 283 5.67 6.27 14.74
CA PHE A 283 5.36 6.40 13.32
C PHE A 283 5.07 7.85 12.92
N ARG A 284 4.29 8.58 13.72
CA ARG A 284 4.01 10.00 13.49
C ARG A 284 5.28 10.86 13.50
N ASN A 285 6.20 10.60 14.43
CA ASN A 285 7.46 11.34 14.53
C ASN A 285 8.40 11.02 13.36
N ASN A 286 8.55 9.74 13.03
CA ASN A 286 9.35 9.30 11.88
C ASN A 286 8.81 9.90 10.58
N LEU A 287 7.48 9.92 10.42
CA LEU A 287 6.84 10.53 9.26
C LEU A 287 7.19 12.02 9.15
N ARG A 288 7.11 12.78 10.24
CA ARG A 288 7.47 14.20 10.23
C ARG A 288 8.93 14.43 9.87
N GLN A 289 9.84 13.70 10.53
CA GLN A 289 11.29 13.82 10.31
C GLN A 289 11.69 13.45 8.88
N GLN A 290 11.08 12.40 8.31
CA GLN A 290 11.39 11.93 6.96
C GLN A 290 11.07 12.98 5.89
N TYR A 291 10.01 13.77 6.08
CA TYR A 291 9.48 14.70 5.07
C TYR A 291 9.76 16.18 5.37
N GLU A 292 10.25 16.51 6.57
CA GLU A 292 10.69 17.87 6.94
C GLU A 292 11.74 18.46 5.97
N PRO A 293 12.80 17.74 5.55
CA PRO A 293 13.78 18.27 4.58
C PRO A 293 13.18 18.61 3.21
N LEU A 294 12.01 18.06 2.88
CA LEU A 294 11.29 18.32 1.64
C LEU A 294 10.26 19.44 1.77
N ASN A 295 10.20 20.11 2.93
CA ASN A 295 9.18 21.09 3.28
C ASN A 295 7.75 20.54 3.12
N ILE A 296 7.57 19.23 3.36
CA ILE A 296 6.29 18.55 3.29
C ILE A 296 5.80 18.29 4.71
N GLN A 297 4.76 19.02 5.11
CA GLN A 297 4.12 18.83 6.41
C GLN A 297 3.11 17.69 6.34
N LEU A 298 3.29 16.73 7.25
CA LEU A 298 2.42 15.56 7.40
C LEU A 298 2.15 15.34 8.89
N ASP A 299 0.90 15.05 9.21
CA ASP A 299 0.52 14.55 10.52
C ASP A 299 -0.24 13.25 10.33
N LEU A 300 0.24 12.17 10.96
CA LEU A 300 -0.40 10.86 10.90
C LEU A 300 -1.88 10.93 11.29
N TYR A 301 -2.24 11.84 12.20
CA TYR A 301 -3.62 12.05 12.64
C TYR A 301 -4.54 12.64 11.57
N ASN A 302 -4.03 13.10 10.43
CA ASN A 302 -4.86 13.58 9.32
C ASN A 302 -5.33 12.45 8.40
N TYR A 303 -4.85 11.22 8.61
CA TYR A 303 -5.11 10.08 7.74
C TYR A 303 -5.94 9.01 8.44
N LEU A 304 -6.73 8.29 7.63
CA LEU A 304 -7.47 7.11 8.06
C LEU A 304 -6.77 5.82 7.67
N THR A 305 -5.99 5.86 6.58
CA THR A 305 -5.31 4.68 6.04
C THR A 305 -3.92 5.03 5.54
N ILE A 306 -3.01 4.05 5.54
CA ILE A 306 -1.67 4.18 4.96
C ILE A 306 -1.72 4.55 3.48
N SER A 307 -2.70 4.04 2.72
CA SER A 307 -2.90 4.40 1.32
C SER A 307 -3.30 5.87 1.14
N SER A 308 -4.11 6.41 2.06
CA SER A 308 -4.48 7.82 2.03
C SER A 308 -3.31 8.76 2.34
N LEU A 309 -2.39 8.31 3.21
CA LEU A 309 -1.12 8.98 3.48
C LEU A 309 -0.20 8.92 2.26
N ALA A 310 0.02 7.74 1.70
CA ALA A 310 0.87 7.55 0.53
C ALA A 310 0.41 8.37 -0.68
N MET A 311 -0.91 8.46 -0.91
CA MET A 311 -1.50 9.28 -1.97
C MET A 311 -1.20 10.76 -1.79
N ASP A 312 -1.33 11.30 -0.57
CA ASP A 312 -1.03 12.71 -0.27
C ASP A 312 0.46 13.01 -0.43
N VAL A 313 1.34 12.10 0.02
CA VAL A 313 2.78 12.19 -0.19
C VAL A 313 3.12 12.23 -1.69
N GLN A 314 2.62 11.27 -2.47
CA GLN A 314 2.86 11.22 -3.92
C GLN A 314 2.38 12.49 -4.63
N TYR A 315 1.22 13.02 -4.20
CA TYR A 315 0.73 14.28 -4.73
C TYR A 315 1.65 15.46 -4.39
N LYS A 316 2.05 15.63 -3.13
CA LYS A 316 2.94 16.72 -2.69
C LYS A 316 4.31 16.65 -3.37
N LEU A 317 4.75 15.46 -3.79
CA LEU A 317 5.96 15.25 -4.58
C LEU A 317 5.78 15.49 -6.10
N GLY A 318 4.57 15.84 -6.55
CA GLY A 318 4.28 16.11 -7.95
C GLY A 318 4.09 14.86 -8.83
N CYS A 319 3.91 13.67 -8.24
CA CYS A 319 3.77 12.42 -9.00
C CYS A 319 2.53 12.38 -9.91
N PHE A 320 1.56 13.28 -9.71
CA PHE A 320 0.35 13.37 -10.54
C PHE A 320 0.37 14.58 -11.50
N ASN A 321 1.50 15.27 -11.67
CA ASN A 321 1.62 16.37 -12.61
C ASN A 321 1.35 15.89 -14.04
N GLY A 322 0.44 16.56 -14.75
CA GLY A 322 0.01 16.16 -16.10
C GLY A 322 -0.90 14.93 -16.15
N CYS A 323 -1.30 14.36 -15.00
CA CYS A 323 -2.27 13.26 -14.96
C CYS A 323 -3.71 13.79 -15.11
N TYR A 324 -4.60 12.96 -15.63
CA TYR A 324 -6.00 13.28 -15.83
C TYR A 324 -6.88 12.32 -15.01
N LYS A 325 -7.89 12.87 -14.33
CA LYS A 325 -8.94 12.09 -13.71
C LYS A 325 -9.89 11.60 -14.79
N VAL A 326 -9.97 10.28 -14.95
CA VAL A 326 -10.90 9.62 -15.88
C VAL A 326 -12.17 9.14 -15.17
N SER A 327 -13.29 9.16 -15.87
CA SER A 327 -14.61 8.79 -15.36
C SER A 327 -15.47 8.07 -16.42
N GLY A 328 -16.67 7.65 -16.04
CA GLY A 328 -17.68 7.08 -16.96
C GLY A 328 -17.17 5.93 -17.82
N LEU A 329 -17.45 6.01 -19.13
CA LEU A 329 -17.11 4.98 -20.11
C LEU A 329 -15.60 4.81 -20.29
N LEU A 330 -14.85 5.92 -20.35
CA LEU A 330 -13.40 5.88 -20.51
C LEU A 330 -12.72 5.17 -19.33
N ARG A 331 -13.12 5.49 -18.09
CA ARG A 331 -12.62 4.78 -16.90
C ARG A 331 -12.94 3.29 -16.96
N HIS A 332 -14.16 2.93 -17.36
CA HIS A 332 -14.57 1.52 -17.43
C HIS A 332 -13.76 0.73 -18.46
N PHE A 333 -13.51 1.34 -19.63
CA PHE A 333 -12.65 0.80 -20.67
C PHE A 333 -11.22 0.59 -20.14
N LEU A 334 -10.60 1.63 -19.58
CA LEU A 334 -9.24 1.55 -19.03
C LEU A 334 -9.12 0.51 -17.90
N GLN A 335 -10.16 0.36 -17.08
CA GLN A 335 -10.18 -0.63 -16.00
C GLN A 335 -10.08 -2.07 -16.50
N GLN A 336 -10.50 -2.38 -17.74
CA GLN A 336 -10.35 -3.73 -18.31
C GLN A 336 -8.88 -4.12 -18.52
N PHE A 337 -7.98 -3.14 -18.65
CA PHE A 337 -6.55 -3.34 -18.86
C PHE A 337 -5.74 -3.33 -17.56
N VAL A 338 -6.37 -3.01 -16.43
CA VAL A 338 -5.72 -3.05 -15.12
C VAL A 338 -5.73 -4.48 -14.61
N ILE A 339 -4.62 -5.18 -14.84
CA ILE A 339 -4.41 -6.58 -14.44
C ILE A 339 -3.41 -6.60 -13.28
N GLY A 340 -3.66 -7.45 -12.29
CA GLY A 340 -2.77 -7.64 -11.14
C GLY A 340 -1.50 -8.44 -11.45
N GLY A 341 -0.74 -8.76 -10.40
CA GLY A 341 0.43 -9.62 -10.51
C GLY A 341 0.09 -11.02 -11.04
N ARG A 342 0.95 -11.58 -11.88
CA ARG A 342 0.80 -12.94 -12.42
C ARG A 342 1.31 -13.95 -11.40
N CYS A 343 0.40 -14.79 -10.89
CA CYS A 343 0.76 -15.96 -10.07
C CYS A 343 0.54 -17.23 -10.91
N MET A 344 1.62 -17.97 -11.18
CA MET A 344 1.54 -19.22 -11.93
C MET A 344 2.63 -20.20 -11.51
N THR A 345 2.34 -21.49 -11.60
CA THR A 345 3.37 -22.52 -11.59
C THR A 345 3.93 -22.72 -13.01
N GLN A 346 5.04 -23.45 -13.13
CA GLN A 346 5.56 -23.85 -14.44
C GLN A 346 4.45 -24.56 -15.25
N SER A 347 4.12 -24.00 -16.41
CA SER A 347 3.05 -24.50 -17.29
C SER A 347 1.66 -24.60 -16.65
N ASN A 348 1.37 -23.84 -15.58
CA ASN A 348 0.11 -23.90 -14.81
C ASN A 348 -0.22 -25.32 -14.27
N ARG A 349 0.79 -26.16 -14.05
CA ARG A 349 0.62 -27.50 -13.44
C ARG A 349 1.15 -27.54 -12.03
N ARG A 350 0.47 -28.28 -11.14
CA ARG A 350 0.98 -28.52 -9.79
C ARG A 350 2.29 -29.31 -9.89
N VAL A 351 3.35 -28.79 -9.28
CA VAL A 351 4.63 -29.48 -9.20
C VAL A 351 4.73 -30.13 -7.82
N LEU A 352 4.85 -31.45 -7.78
CA LEU A 352 5.19 -32.21 -6.58
C LEU A 352 6.67 -32.57 -6.67
N LYS A 353 7.47 -32.04 -5.75
CA LYS A 353 8.87 -32.47 -5.62
C LYS A 353 8.89 -33.74 -4.78
N THR A 354 8.98 -34.90 -5.44
CA THR A 354 8.98 -36.22 -4.80
C THR A 354 10.37 -36.73 -4.45
N GLU A 355 11.42 -36.11 -4.96
CA GLU A 355 12.80 -36.52 -4.71
C GLU A 355 13.35 -35.89 -3.42
N PRO A 356 13.81 -36.72 -2.45
CA PRO A 356 14.52 -36.24 -1.28
C PRO A 356 15.72 -35.37 -1.71
N ASN A 357 15.97 -34.27 -0.99
CA ASN A 357 17.10 -33.35 -1.22
C ASN A 357 17.04 -32.48 -2.49
N THR A 358 15.87 -32.34 -3.14
CA THR A 358 15.75 -31.35 -4.22
C THR A 358 15.91 -29.92 -3.67
N GLN A 359 16.96 -29.22 -4.08
CA GLN A 359 17.15 -27.82 -3.71
C GLN A 359 16.16 -26.90 -4.45
N ILE A 360 15.61 -25.92 -3.74
CA ILE A 360 14.78 -24.85 -4.30
C ILE A 360 15.55 -23.55 -4.10
N VAL A 361 15.69 -22.78 -5.18
CA VAL A 361 16.19 -21.41 -5.11
C VAL A 361 15.02 -20.49 -5.34
N ASP A 362 14.82 -19.54 -4.43
CA ASP A 362 13.77 -18.54 -4.49
C ASP A 362 14.38 -17.20 -4.90
N PHE A 363 13.85 -16.59 -5.96
CA PHE A 363 14.30 -15.30 -6.47
C PHE A 363 13.15 -14.31 -6.36
N ASP A 364 13.33 -13.32 -5.49
CA ASP A 364 12.37 -12.23 -5.33
C ASP A 364 12.93 -10.91 -5.90
N ALA A 365 12.08 -10.18 -6.60
CA ALA A 365 12.46 -8.92 -7.21
C ALA A 365 12.38 -7.79 -6.17
N VAL A 366 13.52 -7.14 -5.91
CA VAL A 366 13.61 -6.07 -4.91
C VAL A 366 12.73 -4.87 -5.28
N SER A 367 11.62 -4.72 -4.56
CA SER A 367 10.63 -3.65 -4.75
C SER A 367 10.18 -3.54 -6.21
N LEU A 368 9.66 -4.63 -6.78
CA LEU A 368 9.31 -4.73 -8.20
C LEU A 368 8.52 -3.52 -8.74
N TYR A 369 7.40 -3.16 -8.11
CA TYR A 369 6.57 -2.03 -8.59
C TYR A 369 7.28 -0.66 -8.49
N PRO A 370 7.88 -0.27 -7.35
CA PRO A 370 8.68 0.96 -7.30
C PRO A 370 9.84 1.00 -8.32
N SER A 371 10.56 -0.12 -8.48
CA SER A 371 11.65 -0.24 -9.46
C SER A 371 11.13 -0.07 -10.88
N ALA A 372 10.01 -0.71 -11.21
CA ALA A 372 9.28 -0.55 -12.46
C ALA A 372 8.85 0.90 -12.72
N MET A 373 8.22 1.56 -11.74
CA MET A 373 7.79 2.96 -11.84
C MET A 373 8.95 3.92 -12.10
N ARG A 374 10.16 3.58 -11.62
CA ARG A 374 11.37 4.40 -11.83
C ARG A 374 11.93 4.29 -13.25
N VAL A 375 11.79 3.13 -13.90
CA VAL A 375 12.45 2.83 -15.18
C VAL A 375 11.49 2.86 -16.37
N MET A 376 10.20 2.61 -16.14
CA MET A 376 9.19 2.57 -17.18
C MET A 376 8.53 3.93 -17.37
N TYR A 377 8.15 4.22 -18.62
CA TYR A 377 7.27 5.33 -18.92
C TYR A 377 5.84 4.99 -18.47
N TYR A 378 5.13 5.97 -17.93
CA TYR A 378 3.71 5.87 -17.60
C TYR A 378 2.89 6.87 -18.41
N PRO A 379 1.70 6.49 -18.89
CA PRO A 379 0.86 7.36 -19.68
C PRO A 379 0.40 8.57 -18.85
N THR A 380 0.64 9.76 -19.38
CA THR A 380 0.16 11.05 -18.84
C THR A 380 -0.61 11.79 -19.93
N GLY A 381 -1.33 12.85 -19.56
CA GLY A 381 -2.14 13.62 -20.49
C GLY A 381 -3.54 13.04 -20.75
N PRO A 382 -4.33 13.74 -21.58
CA PRO A 382 -5.67 13.28 -21.96
C PRO A 382 -5.58 12.09 -22.91
N ALA A 383 -6.50 11.13 -22.78
CA ALA A 383 -6.67 10.07 -23.75
C ALA A 383 -7.29 10.62 -25.04
N SER A 384 -6.92 10.04 -26.18
CA SER A 384 -7.51 10.31 -27.49
C SER A 384 -7.99 9.02 -28.15
N SER A 385 -9.04 9.10 -28.95
CA SER A 385 -9.53 7.97 -29.73
C SER A 385 -8.69 7.82 -30.99
N LEU A 386 -8.27 6.59 -31.31
CA LEU A 386 -7.65 6.28 -32.58
C LEU A 386 -8.69 6.28 -33.71
N ASN A 387 -8.34 6.84 -34.86
CA ASN A 387 -9.15 6.75 -36.07
C ASN A 387 -8.98 5.39 -36.77
N ALA A 388 -9.80 5.11 -37.79
CA ALA A 388 -9.80 3.82 -38.49
C ALA A 388 -8.43 3.49 -39.12
N ASP A 389 -7.75 4.48 -39.68
CA ASP A 389 -6.43 4.30 -40.31
C ASP A 389 -5.36 3.97 -39.28
N GLN A 390 -5.37 4.64 -38.12
CA GLN A 390 -4.49 4.34 -36.99
C GLN A 390 -4.74 2.93 -36.45
N ILE A 391 -6.00 2.54 -36.31
CA ILE A 391 -6.37 1.18 -35.88
C ILE A 391 -5.86 0.15 -36.90
N ALA A 392 -6.07 0.39 -38.20
CA ALA A 392 -5.58 -0.48 -39.27
C ALA A 392 -4.05 -0.59 -39.25
N PHE A 393 -3.36 0.52 -38.99
CA PHE A 393 -1.92 0.56 -38.84
C PHE A 393 -1.43 -0.33 -37.69
N TYR A 394 -1.99 -0.20 -36.48
CA TYR A 394 -1.58 -0.99 -35.32
C TYR A 394 -2.03 -2.45 -35.37
N ASN A 395 -3.12 -2.76 -36.09
CA ASN A 395 -3.59 -4.13 -36.26
C ASN A 395 -2.78 -4.93 -37.27
N ASN A 396 -1.94 -4.29 -38.08
CA ASN A 396 -1.06 -4.98 -39.01
C ASN A 396 0.23 -5.41 -38.28
N PRO A 397 0.47 -6.72 -38.06
CA PRO A 397 1.65 -7.18 -37.33
C PRO A 397 2.97 -6.73 -37.95
N SER A 398 3.03 -6.58 -39.28
CA SER A 398 4.25 -6.10 -39.95
C SER A 398 4.67 -4.69 -39.52
N ASN A 399 3.73 -3.87 -39.03
CA ASN A 399 4.00 -2.53 -38.53
C ASN A 399 4.44 -2.52 -37.06
N LEU A 400 4.14 -3.59 -36.31
CA LEU A 400 4.53 -3.74 -34.91
C LEU A 400 5.93 -4.36 -34.76
N PHE A 401 6.43 -5.03 -35.80
CA PHE A 401 7.75 -5.65 -35.85
C PHE A 401 8.77 -4.78 -36.59
N ASN A 402 9.42 -3.86 -35.89
CA ASN A 402 10.71 -3.31 -36.30
C ASN A 402 11.60 -2.90 -35.10
N ILE A 403 11.51 -3.66 -34.00
CA ILE A 403 12.58 -3.73 -32.99
C ILE A 403 12.77 -5.21 -32.65
N THR A 404 13.51 -5.91 -33.48
CA THR A 404 14.11 -7.20 -33.11
C THR A 404 15.42 -6.93 -32.37
N LEU A 405 15.48 -7.31 -31.10
CA LEU A 405 16.75 -7.45 -30.39
C LEU A 405 17.45 -8.74 -30.85
N GLU A 406 18.68 -8.53 -31.32
CA GLU A 406 19.86 -9.39 -31.28
C GLU A 406 19.95 -10.62 -32.22
N GLN A 407 20.77 -10.49 -33.26
CA GLN A 407 21.80 -11.49 -33.53
C GLN A 407 23.08 -11.04 -32.79
N ASP A 408 23.65 -11.94 -32.00
CA ASP A 408 24.95 -11.72 -31.33
C ASP A 408 26.03 -11.34 -32.36
N SER A 409 26.68 -10.20 -32.16
CA SER A 409 27.92 -9.89 -32.89
C SER A 409 29.03 -10.88 -32.49
N PRO A 410 29.91 -11.30 -33.43
CA PRO A 410 31.02 -12.20 -33.12
C PRO A 410 31.98 -11.69 -32.03
N ASP A 411 31.96 -10.39 -31.74
CA ASP A 411 32.87 -9.72 -30.81
C ASP A 411 32.20 -9.24 -29.50
N GLN A 412 30.89 -9.47 -29.31
CA GLN A 412 30.10 -9.13 -28.11
C GLN A 412 30.26 -7.69 -27.58
N LYS A 413 30.72 -6.74 -28.42
CA LYS A 413 31.02 -5.35 -28.03
C LYS A 413 30.18 -4.30 -28.74
N THR A 414 29.43 -4.69 -29.78
CA THR A 414 28.75 -3.76 -30.67
C THR A 414 27.28 -4.17 -30.81
N LEU A 415 26.37 -3.25 -30.48
CA LEU A 415 24.93 -3.43 -30.67
C LEU A 415 24.57 -2.92 -32.08
N TYR A 416 24.17 -3.82 -32.98
CA TYR A 416 23.69 -3.46 -34.31
C TYR A 416 22.18 -3.25 -34.26
N LEU A 417 21.73 -2.03 -34.57
CA LEU A 417 20.33 -1.76 -34.88
C LEU A 417 20.17 -1.90 -36.39
N GLU A 418 19.58 -3.01 -36.83
CA GLU A 418 19.19 -3.19 -38.23
C GLU A 418 17.79 -2.59 -38.43
N VAL A 419 17.73 -1.40 -39.00
CA VAL A 419 16.46 -0.80 -39.43
C VAL A 419 16.16 -1.34 -40.83
N ASN A 420 15.37 -2.41 -40.91
CA ASN A 420 14.90 -2.92 -42.18
C ASN A 420 13.82 -1.98 -42.74
N ASN A 421 14.24 -1.06 -43.60
CA ASN A 421 13.33 -0.28 -44.44
C ASN A 421 12.73 -1.22 -45.50
N SER A 422 11.65 -1.91 -45.16
CA SER A 422 10.73 -2.46 -46.16
C SER A 422 9.85 -1.36 -46.75
N PHE A 423 10.47 -0.29 -47.25
CA PHE A 423 9.84 0.66 -48.17
C PHE A 423 10.43 0.38 -49.55
N GLN A 424 9.98 -0.72 -50.18
CA GLN A 424 10.06 -0.82 -51.62
C GLN A 424 8.97 0.09 -52.19
N ASP A 425 9.35 1.34 -52.47
CA ASP A 425 9.22 1.92 -53.81
C ASP A 425 9.50 3.43 -53.80
N ASN A 426 10.51 3.80 -54.61
CA ASN A 426 10.68 5.11 -55.24
C ASN A 426 10.81 6.38 -54.38
N PHE A 427 11.66 6.46 -53.36
CA PHE A 427 12.19 7.77 -52.94
C PHE A 427 13.65 7.69 -52.46
N HIS A 428 14.56 8.32 -53.21
CA HIS A 428 15.90 8.67 -52.72
C HIS A 428 15.75 9.67 -51.57
N GLN A 429 15.81 9.22 -50.32
CA GLN A 429 15.89 10.12 -49.16
C GLN A 429 17.16 9.85 -48.36
N GLN A 430 17.90 10.93 -48.11
CA GLN A 430 19.10 10.95 -47.28
C GLN A 430 18.68 10.95 -45.80
N ALA A 431 19.10 9.95 -45.04
CA ALA A 431 19.09 10.03 -43.58
C ALA A 431 20.30 10.86 -43.13
N GLN A 432 20.07 11.96 -42.39
CA GLN A 432 21.13 12.67 -41.69
C GLN A 432 21.08 12.30 -40.21
N LEU A 433 22.21 11.81 -39.70
CA LEU A 433 22.38 11.50 -38.29
C LEU A 433 23.04 12.71 -37.61
N MET A 434 22.36 13.37 -36.68
CA MET A 434 22.95 14.46 -35.89
C MET A 434 23.10 14.02 -34.43
N MET A 435 24.34 13.96 -33.96
CA MET A 435 24.69 13.52 -32.61
C MET A 435 25.10 14.74 -31.79
N MET A 436 24.32 15.12 -30.78
CA MET A 436 24.71 16.15 -29.81
C MET A 436 25.08 15.49 -28.48
N VAL A 437 26.33 15.69 -28.05
CA VAL A 437 26.85 15.25 -26.75
C VAL A 437 26.77 16.44 -25.79
N SER A 438 26.03 16.29 -24.69
CA SER A 438 26.04 17.25 -23.58
C SER A 438 27.20 16.93 -22.64
N ASP A 439 28.42 17.29 -23.05
CA ASP A 439 29.48 17.77 -22.16
C ASP A 439 30.62 18.32 -23.03
N SER A 440 31.20 19.43 -22.59
CA SER A 440 32.10 20.31 -23.34
C SER A 440 33.27 19.60 -24.03
N SER A 441 33.07 19.20 -25.29
CA SER A 441 34.13 19.00 -26.28
C SER A 441 33.52 18.99 -27.67
N GLN A 442 33.91 19.95 -28.50
CA GLN A 442 33.38 20.15 -29.85
C GLN A 442 33.60 18.92 -30.75
N ILE A 443 32.56 18.46 -31.44
CA ILE A 443 32.70 17.69 -32.67
C ILE A 443 31.70 18.22 -33.69
N THR A 444 32.23 18.88 -34.71
CA THR A 444 31.49 19.36 -35.88
C THR A 444 31.33 18.21 -36.87
N LEU A 445 30.11 17.95 -37.36
CA LEU A 445 29.88 17.05 -38.49
C LEU A 445 29.48 17.88 -39.73
N MET A 446 30.40 17.97 -40.68
CA MET A 446 30.14 18.44 -42.04
C MET A 446 29.86 17.24 -42.94
N SER A 447 28.82 17.36 -43.76
CA SER A 447 28.43 16.38 -44.77
C SER A 447 29.56 16.13 -45.78
N GLN A 448 29.71 14.88 -46.26
CA GLN A 448 29.71 14.57 -47.70
C GLN A 448 29.85 13.07 -47.98
N SER A 449 29.07 12.63 -48.96
CA SER A 449 29.19 11.49 -49.88
C SER A 449 29.72 10.13 -49.41
N HIS A 450 28.95 9.12 -49.82
CA HIS A 450 29.19 7.68 -49.86
C HIS A 450 30.66 7.23 -49.84
N THR A 451 30.90 6.14 -49.10
CA THR A 451 32.14 5.35 -48.96
C THR A 451 33.14 5.79 -47.88
N SER A 452 32.75 5.75 -46.59
CA SER A 452 33.64 5.32 -45.47
C SER A 452 32.95 5.34 -44.09
N MET A 453 31.79 4.71 -43.92
CA MET A 453 31.24 4.42 -42.57
C MET A 453 31.87 3.14 -41.99
N THR A 454 33.18 3.14 -41.73
CA THR A 454 33.82 2.00 -41.03
C THR A 454 34.97 2.41 -40.10
N LYS A 455 35.15 3.70 -39.79
CA LYS A 455 36.35 4.14 -39.05
C LYS A 455 36.18 5.17 -37.93
N CYS A 456 34.99 5.36 -37.37
CA CYS A 456 34.82 6.25 -36.22
C CYS A 456 34.07 5.58 -35.06
N LEU A 457 34.74 4.65 -34.36
CA LEU A 457 34.39 4.24 -32.98
C LEU A 457 35.46 3.30 -32.37
N SER A 458 36.75 3.59 -32.56
CA SER A 458 37.83 2.75 -31.99
C SER A 458 38.83 3.47 -31.09
N LYS A 459 38.57 4.72 -30.69
CA LYS A 459 39.44 5.39 -29.72
C LYS A 459 38.66 6.13 -28.63
N THR A 460 38.97 5.73 -27.40
CA THR A 460 38.81 6.45 -26.13
C THR A 460 37.53 6.20 -25.33
N LEU A 461 37.39 4.99 -24.77
CA LEU A 461 36.61 4.76 -23.53
C LEU A 461 37.43 3.88 -22.58
N GLN A 462 38.51 4.44 -22.05
CA GLN A 462 39.18 3.95 -20.84
C GLN A 462 38.85 4.91 -19.70
N SER A 463 37.69 4.71 -19.06
CA SER A 463 37.42 5.09 -17.67
C SER A 463 35.94 4.83 -17.37
N SER A 464 35.68 4.47 -16.13
CA SER A 464 34.39 4.13 -15.54
C SER A 464 33.46 5.34 -15.43
N ASN A 465 32.98 5.85 -16.56
CA ASN A 465 31.97 6.91 -16.60
C ASN A 465 30.67 6.38 -17.20
N ILE A 466 29.58 6.61 -16.47
CA ILE A 466 28.21 6.37 -16.92
C ILE A 466 27.92 7.42 -17.99
N LEU A 467 27.84 7.00 -19.25
CA LEU A 467 27.46 7.85 -20.36
C LEU A 467 25.97 7.69 -20.66
N ASN A 468 25.21 8.76 -20.49
CA ASN A 468 23.87 8.87 -21.06
C ASN A 468 24.03 9.34 -22.50
N ILE A 469 23.86 8.44 -23.46
CA ILE A 469 23.88 8.80 -24.88
C ILE A 469 22.43 9.08 -25.29
N LYS A 470 22.16 10.33 -25.69
CA LYS A 470 20.92 10.71 -26.36
C LYS A 470 21.15 10.70 -27.86
N LEU A 471 20.40 9.88 -28.58
CA LEU A 471 20.37 9.89 -30.04
C LEU A 471 19.05 10.49 -30.50
N TYR A 472 19.15 11.48 -31.38
CA TYR A 472 18.01 12.05 -32.09
C TYR A 472 18.06 11.54 -33.53
N LEU A 473 17.03 10.81 -33.92
CA LEU A 473 16.79 10.44 -35.31
C LEU A 473 15.65 11.31 -35.82
N GLU A 474 15.94 12.13 -36.82
CA GLU A 474 14.96 12.99 -37.47
C GLU A 474 14.63 12.41 -38.85
N PHE A 475 13.39 11.96 -39.01
CA PHE A 475 12.88 11.50 -40.30
C PHE A 475 12.03 12.61 -40.90
N ILE A 476 12.44 13.12 -42.07
CA ILE A 476 11.71 14.12 -42.82
C ILE A 476 10.96 13.42 -43.95
N SER A 477 9.64 13.31 -43.83
CA SER A 477 8.77 12.84 -44.92
C SER A 477 7.48 13.66 -44.95
N ASN A 478 7.14 14.22 -46.11
CA ASN A 478 5.87 14.90 -46.39
C ASN A 478 5.33 15.80 -45.26
N ASN A 479 6.13 16.77 -44.81
CA ASN A 479 5.79 17.75 -43.76
C ASN A 479 5.48 17.19 -42.36
N VAL A 480 5.78 15.91 -42.10
CA VAL A 480 5.75 15.33 -40.75
C VAL A 480 7.18 15.13 -40.29
N ILE A 481 7.52 15.72 -39.15
CA ILE A 481 8.81 15.52 -38.47
C ILE A 481 8.59 14.46 -37.40
N ILE A 482 9.18 13.27 -37.59
CA ILE A 482 9.18 12.24 -36.56
C ILE A 482 10.50 12.36 -35.80
N GLN A 483 10.41 12.77 -34.52
CA GLN A 483 11.53 12.80 -33.60
C GLN A 483 11.52 11.55 -32.72
N LEU A 484 12.58 10.75 -32.83
CA LEU A 484 12.80 9.59 -31.97
C LEU A 484 13.85 9.95 -30.91
N GLU A 485 13.46 9.90 -29.64
CA GLU A 485 14.38 10.02 -28.50
C GLU A 485 14.70 8.63 -27.97
N MET A 486 15.97 8.22 -28.09
CA MET A 486 16.46 6.98 -27.49
C MET A 486 17.34 7.29 -26.29
N LEU A 487 16.96 6.73 -25.13
CA LEU A 487 17.66 6.89 -23.85
C LEU A 487 18.34 5.57 -23.46
N PHE A 488 19.67 5.51 -23.56
CA PHE A 488 20.45 4.39 -23.06
C PHE A 488 20.86 4.66 -21.61
N ASN A 489 20.34 3.87 -20.66
CA ASN A 489 20.71 3.95 -19.26
C ASN A 489 21.41 2.66 -18.78
N LYS A 490 22.64 2.82 -18.26
CA LYS A 490 23.50 1.81 -17.62
C LYS A 490 23.97 0.64 -18.49
N CYS A 491 25.09 0.84 -19.18
CA CYS A 491 26.00 -0.28 -19.49
C CYS A 491 27.05 -0.40 -18.37
N SER A 492 26.89 -1.35 -17.47
CA SER A 492 27.93 -1.71 -16.50
C SER A 492 28.82 -2.82 -17.07
N ILE A 493 30.08 -2.51 -17.36
CA ILE A 493 31.10 -3.51 -17.70
C ILE A 493 31.72 -4.00 -16.39
N ASN A 494 31.34 -5.19 -15.94
CA ASN A 494 31.98 -5.85 -14.79
C ASN A 494 33.14 -6.73 -15.29
N VAL A 495 34.38 -6.31 -15.04
CA VAL A 495 35.56 -7.15 -15.28
C VAL A 495 35.88 -7.91 -14.00
N GLN A 496 35.44 -9.16 -13.89
CA GLN A 496 35.96 -10.05 -12.84
C GLN A 496 37.32 -10.60 -13.29
N SER A 497 38.35 -10.36 -12.47
CA SER A 497 39.68 -10.95 -12.67
C SER A 497 39.73 -12.36 -12.06
N SER A 498 39.35 -13.38 -12.83
CA SER A 498 39.63 -14.77 -12.44
C SER A 498 41.04 -15.17 -12.90
N ARG A 499 41.96 -15.34 -11.93
CA ARG A 499 43.20 -16.10 -12.12
C ARG A 499 42.87 -17.60 -12.11
N SER A 500 42.39 -18.16 -13.21
CA SER A 500 42.64 -19.57 -13.57
C SER A 500 42.15 -19.87 -15.00
N LYS A 501 42.92 -20.71 -15.69
CA LYS A 501 42.79 -21.00 -17.12
C LYS A 501 41.51 -21.81 -17.43
N ARG A 502 40.91 -21.48 -18.58
CA ARG A 502 39.80 -22.16 -19.31
C ARG A 502 38.39 -21.99 -18.71
N THR A 503 37.79 -20.85 -19.00
CA THR A 503 36.37 -20.68 -19.38
C THR A 503 36.20 -19.25 -19.91
N GLN A 504 35.57 -19.06 -21.07
CA GLN A 504 35.27 -17.71 -21.58
C GLN A 504 34.29 -17.00 -20.61
N PRO A 505 34.44 -15.70 -20.34
CA PRO A 505 33.49 -14.95 -19.54
C PRO A 505 32.15 -14.87 -20.29
N LYS A 506 31.07 -15.35 -19.67
CA LYS A 506 29.70 -15.12 -20.15
C LYS A 506 29.22 -13.76 -19.61
N LEU A 507 28.95 -12.83 -20.50
CA LEU A 507 28.17 -11.62 -20.21
C LEU A 507 26.68 -11.99 -20.14
N TYR A 508 25.99 -11.54 -19.10
CA TYR A 508 24.53 -11.62 -19.01
C TYR A 508 23.97 -10.24 -19.37
N THR A 509 23.35 -10.12 -20.55
CA THR A 509 22.50 -8.97 -20.87
C THR A 509 21.13 -9.20 -20.24
N SER A 510 20.62 -8.21 -19.51
CA SER A 510 19.23 -8.18 -19.10
C SER A 510 18.42 -7.60 -20.26
N SER A 511 17.38 -8.31 -20.68
CA SER A 511 16.51 -7.89 -21.76
C SER A 511 15.81 -6.58 -21.40
N CYS A 512 16.20 -5.48 -22.06
CA CYS A 512 15.49 -4.20 -22.00
C CYS A 512 14.46 -4.17 -23.13
N SER A 513 13.17 -4.15 -22.81
CA SER A 513 12.12 -3.87 -23.80
C SER A 513 12.02 -2.36 -24.01
N ILE A 514 12.21 -1.90 -25.24
CA ILE A 514 12.02 -0.50 -25.65
C ILE A 514 10.61 -0.37 -26.22
N VAL A 515 9.79 0.53 -25.65
CA VAL A 515 8.48 0.91 -26.19
C VAL A 515 8.64 2.23 -26.93
N LEU A 516 8.45 2.20 -28.26
CA LEU A 516 8.44 3.39 -29.10
C LEU A 516 7.05 4.03 -29.09
N MET A 517 6.97 5.33 -28.77
CA MET A 517 5.79 6.15 -29.10
C MET A 517 6.18 7.16 -30.17
N VAL A 518 5.49 7.10 -31.31
CA VAL A 518 5.56 8.09 -32.39
C VAL A 518 4.68 9.27 -31.96
N LYS A 519 5.21 10.49 -32.01
CA LYS A 519 4.47 11.71 -31.67
C LYS A 519 3.90 12.37 -32.93
#